data_AF-A0A5C8VA20-F1
#
_entry.id   AF-A0A5C8VA20-F1
#
_cell.length_a   1.000
_cell.length_b   1.000
_cell.length_c   1.000
_cell.angle_alpha   90.00
_cell.angle_beta   90.00
_cell.angle_gamma   90.00
#
_symmetry.space_group_name_H-M   'P 1'
#
loop_
_entity.id
_entity.type
_entity.pdbx_description
1 polymer ?
#
loop_
_entity_poly.entity_id
_entity_poly.type
_entity_poly.pdbx_seq_one_letter_code
_entity_poly.pdbx_strand_id
1 'polypeptide(L)'
;MAAVCLFAFFTILSWSYYGLRAWKYLFGQGKLTDLTYKLLFLVFTVLAAAITMDVVIKFSDAMILALVFPNIIGLLMLFPNVKNEFTKYIALLSKR
;
A
#
# COMPACT_ATOMS: atom_id res chain seq x y z
N MET A 1 -4.68 -12.08 23.36
CA MET A 1 -5.83 -11.65 22.52
C MET A 1 -5.73 -10.17 22.14
N ALA A 2 -5.68 -9.24 23.10
CA ALA A 2 -5.65 -7.80 22.82
C ALA A 2 -4.54 -7.36 21.84
N ALA A 3 -3.31 -7.86 22.01
CA ALA A 3 -2.20 -7.53 21.12
C ALA A 3 -2.44 -7.94 19.66
N VAL A 4 -3.01 -9.13 19.42
CA VAL A 4 -3.30 -9.64 18.07
C VAL A 4 -4.43 -8.83 17.42
N CYS A 5 -5.47 -8.48 18.18
CA CYS A 5 -6.56 -7.63 17.69
C CYS A 5 -6.06 -6.23 17.30
N LEU A 6 -5.20 -5.62 18.13
CA LEU A 6 -4.61 -4.31 17.83
C LEU A 6 -3.69 -4.37 16.62
N PHE A 7 -2.91 -5.45 16.47
CA PHE A 7 -2.07 -5.66 15.30
C PHE A 7 -2.90 -5.76 14.01
N ALA A 8 -3.93 -6.61 14.00
CA ALA A 8 -4.83 -6.76 12.85
C ALA A 8 -5.52 -5.44 12.51
N PHE A 9 -6.00 -4.70 13.52
CA PHE A 9 -6.61 -3.38 13.32
C PHE A 9 -5.63 -2.39 12.68
N PHE A 10 -4.40 -2.31 13.18
CA PHE A 10 -3.38 -1.43 12.64
C PHE A 10 -2.99 -1.79 11.20
N THR A 11 -2.91 -3.09 10.89
CA THR A 11 -2.67 -3.58 9.53
C THR A 11 -3.78 -3.10 8.59
N ILE A 12 -5.05 -3.34 8.93
CA ILE A 12 -6.21 -2.92 8.13
C ILE A 12 -6.22 -1.39 7.92
N LEU A 13 -5.91 -0.62 8.98
CA LEU A 13 -5.85 0.84 8.90
C LEU A 13 -4.76 1.33 7.93
N SER A 14 -3.58 0.72 7.98
CA SER A 14 -2.46 1.05 7.09
C SER A 14 -2.81 0.78 5.64
N TRP A 15 -3.38 -0.39 5.33
CA TRP A 15 -3.81 -0.74 3.98
C TRP A 15 -4.96 0.15 3.47
N SER A 16 -5.90 0.52 4.34
CA SER A 16 -6.95 1.49 4.02
C SER A 16 -6.35 2.83 3.58
N TYR A 17 -5.35 3.32 4.29
CA TYR A 17 -4.67 4.58 3.98
C TYR A 17 -3.91 4.55 2.65
N TYR A 18 -3.10 3.51 2.43
CA TYR A 18 -2.36 3.35 1.18
C TYR A 18 -3.31 3.22 -0.02
N GLY A 19 -4.36 2.43 0.11
CA GLY A 19 -5.33 2.27 -0.96
C GLY A 19 -6.15 3.54 -1.22
N LEU A 20 -6.47 4.35 -0.20
CA LEU A 20 -7.11 5.66 -0.42
C LEU A 20 -6.19 6.62 -1.18
N ARG A 21 -4.89 6.61 -0.90
CA ARG A 21 -3.91 7.39 -1.67
C ARG A 21 -3.83 6.93 -3.13
N ALA A 22 -3.80 5.61 -3.37
CA ALA A 22 -3.83 5.06 -4.72
C ALA A 22 -5.14 5.40 -5.45
N TRP A 23 -6.28 5.33 -4.76
CA TRP A 23 -7.59 5.69 -5.29
C TRP A 23 -7.65 7.17 -5.69
N LYS A 24 -7.13 8.07 -4.84
CA LYS A 24 -7.01 9.50 -5.15
C LYS A 24 -6.10 9.78 -6.35
N TYR A 25 -5.03 9.00 -6.50
CA TYR A 25 -4.14 9.12 -7.65
C TYR A 25 -4.85 8.74 -8.96
N LEU A 26 -5.70 7.72 -8.94
CA LEU A 26 -6.43 7.24 -10.13
C LEU A 26 -7.69 8.07 -10.47
N PHE A 27 -8.50 8.43 -9.46
CA PHE A 27 -9.82 9.03 -9.64
C PHE A 27 -9.89 10.51 -9.25
N GLY A 28 -8.76 11.12 -8.87
CA GLY A 28 -8.68 12.50 -8.44
C GLY A 28 -9.08 12.74 -6.98
N GLN A 29 -8.97 13.99 -6.55
CA GLN A 29 -9.24 14.40 -5.16
C GLN A 29 -10.67 14.93 -5.02
N GLY A 30 -11.47 14.34 -4.13
CA GLY A 30 -12.83 14.81 -3.86
C GLY A 30 -13.48 14.12 -2.66
N LYS A 31 -14.35 14.83 -1.94
CA LYS A 31 -15.07 14.27 -0.78
C LYS A 31 -15.91 13.03 -1.13
N LEU A 32 -16.54 13.04 -2.30
CA LEU A 32 -17.32 11.89 -2.79
C LEU A 32 -16.42 10.70 -3.15
N THR A 33 -15.29 10.95 -3.80
CA THR A 33 -14.27 9.95 -4.13
C THR A 33 -13.67 9.30 -2.88
N ASP A 34 -13.47 10.07 -1.81
CA ASP A 34 -12.98 9.57 -0.53
C ASP A 34 -14.02 8.71 0.19
N LEU A 35 -15.28 9.17 0.20
CA LEU A 35 -16.38 8.48 0.88
C LEU A 35 -16.69 7.14 0.20
N THR A 36 -16.71 7.11 -1.13
CA THR A 36 -16.93 5.89 -1.91
C THR A 36 -15.87 4.84 -1.63
N TYR A 37 -14.58 5.22 -1.64
CA TYR A 37 -13.50 4.28 -1.29
C TYR A 37 -13.64 3.75 0.14
N LYS A 38 -13.93 4.61 1.13
CA LYS A 38 -14.09 4.18 2.52
C LYS A 38 -15.26 3.21 2.69
N LEU A 39 -16.39 3.47 2.04
CA LEU A 39 -17.55 2.59 2.06
C LEU A 39 -17.23 1.23 1.42
N LEU A 40 -16.61 1.23 0.25
CA LEU A 40 -16.16 -0.01 -0.41
C LEU A 40 -15.22 -0.80 0.51
N PHE A 41 -14.19 -0.15 1.05
CA PHE A 41 -13.21 -0.79 1.92
C PHE A 41 -13.86 -1.45 3.15
N LEU A 42 -14.80 -0.76 3.81
CA LEU A 42 -15.52 -1.30 4.96
C LEU A 42 -16.39 -2.51 4.59
N VAL A 43 -17.12 -2.45 3.48
CA VAL A 43 -17.96 -3.57 3.01
C VAL A 43 -17.08 -4.79 2.69
N PHE A 44 -16.00 -4.60 1.93
CA PHE A 44 -15.07 -5.69 1.62
C PHE A 44 -14.38 -6.27 2.85
N THR A 45 -14.11 -5.46 3.88
CA THR A 45 -13.54 -5.95 5.15
C THR A 45 -14.49 -6.92 5.86
N VAL A 46 -15.79 -6.61 5.89
CA VAL A 46 -16.80 -7.50 6.48
C VAL A 46 -16.96 -8.77 5.66
N LEU A 47 -17.00 -8.65 4.32
CA LEU A 47 -17.08 -9.81 3.43
C LEU A 47 -15.87 -10.73 3.55
N ALA A 48 -14.67 -10.15 3.66
CA ALA A 48 -13.43 -10.90 3.83
C ALA A 48 -13.43 -11.74 5.12
N ALA A 49 -14.07 -11.25 6.19
CA ALA A 49 -14.22 -12.01 7.44
C ALA A 49 -15.16 -13.23 7.30
N ALA A 50 -16.02 -13.27 6.26
CA ALA A 50 -16.94 -14.37 5.99
C ALA A 50 -16.40 -15.41 4.98
N ILE A 51 -15.30 -15.11 4.29
CA ILE A 51 -14.66 -15.99 3.29
C ILE A 51 -13.66 -16.93 3.97
N THR A 52 -13.40 -18.10 3.38
CA THR A 52 -12.40 -19.04 3.88
C THR A 52 -10.98 -18.48 3.78
N MET A 53 -10.15 -18.80 4.77
CA MET A 53 -8.80 -18.23 4.88
C MET A 53 -7.89 -18.60 3.71
N ASP A 54 -7.99 -19.82 3.17
CA ASP A 54 -7.22 -20.26 1.99
C ASP A 54 -7.47 -19.38 0.76
N VAL A 55 -8.74 -19.03 0.51
CA VAL A 55 -9.12 -18.16 -0.63
C VAL A 55 -8.58 -16.74 -0.42
N VAL A 56 -8.72 -16.19 0.79
CA VAL A 56 -8.24 -14.85 1.13
C VAL A 56 -6.73 -14.73 0.96
N ILE A 57 -5.97 -15.74 1.40
CA ILE A 57 -4.51 -15.77 1.27
C ILE A 57 -4.11 -15.82 -0.21
N LYS A 58 -4.66 -16.77 -0.99
CA LYS A 58 -4.33 -16.91 -2.42
C LYS A 58 -4.66 -15.65 -3.22
N PHE A 59 -5.79 -15.01 -2.93
CA PHE A 59 -6.18 -13.75 -3.55
C PHE A 59 -5.22 -12.62 -3.19
N SER A 60 -4.84 -12.50 -1.91
CA SER A 60 -3.92 -11.46 -1.44
C SER A 60 -2.53 -11.60 -2.06
N ASP A 61 -2.02 -12.83 -2.15
CA ASP A 61 -0.72 -13.10 -2.79
C ASP A 61 -0.73 -12.68 -4.26
N ALA A 62 -1.80 -13.02 -5.00
CA ALA A 62 -1.95 -12.60 -6.40
C ALA A 62 -1.97 -11.07 -6.56
N MET A 63 -2.66 -10.35 -5.67
CA MET A 63 -2.68 -8.89 -5.68
C MET A 63 -1.30 -8.27 -5.37
N ILE A 64 -0.59 -8.81 -4.37
CA ILE A 64 0.75 -8.33 -4.02
C ILE A 64 1.71 -8.57 -5.18
N LEU A 65 1.66 -9.73 -5.83
CA LEU A 65 2.48 -10.01 -7.02
C LEU A 65 2.19 -9.02 -8.15
N ALA A 66 0.91 -8.74 -8.41
CA ALA A 66 0.51 -7.75 -9.41
C ALA A 66 1.03 -6.34 -9.10
N LEU A 67 1.14 -5.97 -7.82
CA LEU A 67 1.68 -4.67 -7.39
C LEU A 67 3.21 -4.64 -7.43
N VAL A 68 3.87 -5.72 -7.02
CA VAL A 68 5.34 -5.81 -6.96
C VAL A 68 5.95 -5.77 -8.36
N PHE A 69 5.34 -6.45 -9.34
CA PHE A 69 5.88 -6.55 -10.70
C PHE A 69 6.18 -5.19 -11.37
N PRO A 70 5.22 -4.25 -11.50
CA PRO A 70 5.50 -2.93 -12.09
C PRO A 70 6.44 -2.08 -11.22
N ASN A 71 6.37 -2.21 -9.89
CA ASN A 71 7.25 -1.47 -8.99
C ASN A 71 8.72 -1.88 -9.15
N ILE A 72 9.02 -3.17 -9.29
CA ILE A 72 10.39 -3.66 -9.53
C ILE A 72 10.94 -3.10 -10.84
N ILE A 73 10.13 -3.13 -11.91
CA ILE A 73 10.54 -2.58 -13.21
C ILE A 73 10.86 -1.09 -13.08
N GLY A 74 10.00 -0.31 -12.42
CA GLY A 74 10.22 1.12 -12.17
C GLY A 74 11.48 1.38 -11.35
N LEU A 75 11.73 0.58 -10.31
CA LEU A 75 12.94 0.69 -9.49
C LEU A 75 14.21 0.41 -10.29
N LEU A 76 14.22 -0.58 -11.18
CA LEU A 76 15.37 -0.85 -12.04
C LEU A 76 15.67 0.31 -13.00
N MET A 77 14.63 0.94 -13.55
CA MET A 77 14.79 2.14 -14.38
C MET A 77 15.30 3.35 -13.59
N LEU A 78 14.83 3.53 -12.35
CA LEU A 78 15.19 4.66 -11.49
C LEU A 78 16.49 4.46 -10.70
N PHE A 79 17.01 3.23 -10.63
CA PHE A 79 18.21 2.85 -9.89
C PHE A 79 19.42 3.78 -10.12
N PRO A 80 19.83 4.12 -11.36
CA PRO A 80 20.97 5.01 -11.57
C PRO A 80 20.73 6.42 -11.01
N ASN A 81 19.49 6.93 -11.10
CA ASN A 81 19.15 8.26 -10.60
C ASN A 81 19.21 8.30 -9.07
N VAL A 82 18.64 7.28 -8.41
CA VAL A 82 18.67 7.16 -6.95
C VAL A 82 20.10 7.02 -6.43
N LYS A 83 20.94 6.24 -7.13
CA LYS A 83 22.37 6.10 -6.78
C LYS A 83 23.08 7.47 -6.79
N ASN A 84 22.86 8.27 -7.83
CA ASN A 84 23.48 9.59 -7.95
C ASN A 84 23.03 10.53 -6.83
N GLU A 85 21.73 10.58 -6.52
CA GLU A 85 21.21 11.41 -5.42
C GLU A 85 21.68 10.93 -4.05
N PHE A 86 21.78 9.62 -3.83
CA PHE A 86 22.32 9.05 -2.60
C PHE A 86 23.78 9.46 -2.37
N THR A 87 24.64 9.38 -3.39
CA THR A 87 26.04 9.81 -3.28
C THR A 87 26.16 11.31 -2.97
N LYS A 88 25.34 12.15 -3.61
CA LYS A 88 25.29 13.59 -3.30
C LYS A 88 24.88 13.83 -1.85
N TYR A 89 23.84 13.15 -1.37
CA TYR A 89 23.35 13.28 0.00
C TYR A 89 24.43 12.92 1.04
N ILE A 90 25.15 11.81 0.84
CA ILE A 90 26.26 11.41 1.72
C ILE A 90 27.41 12.43 1.70
N ALA A 91 27.76 12.96 0.53
CA ALA A 91 28.79 13.99 0.41
C ALA A 91 28.42 15.28 1.16
N LEU A 92 27.12 15.65 1.20
CA LEU A 92 26.63 16.79 1.98
C LEU A 92 26.72 16.54 3.48
N LEU A 93 26.39 15.34 3.95
CA LEU A 93 26.50 14.97 5.36
C LEU A 93 27.95 14.94 5.84
N SER A 94 28.89 14.50 5.00
CA SER A 94 30.32 14.46 5.32
C SER A 94 30.99 15.83 5.40
N LYS A 95 30.33 16.91 4.96
CA LYS A 95 30.83 18.29 5.01
C LYS A 95 30.47 19.03 6.31
N ARG A 96 29.77 18.37 7.23
CA ARG A 96 29.46 18.85 8.59
C ARG A 96 30.39 18.19 9.59
#